data_AF-A0A7I8MSE5-F1
#
_entry.id   AF-A0A7I8MSE5-F1
#
_cell.length_a   1.000
_cell.length_b   1.000
_cell.length_c   1.000
_cell.angle_alpha   90.00
_cell.angle_beta   90.00
_cell.angle_gamma   90.00
#
_symmetry.space_group_name_H-M   'P 1'
#
loop_
_entity.id
_entity.type
_entity.pdbx_description
1 polymer ?
#
loop_
_entity_poly.entity_id
_entity_poly.type
_entity_poly.pdbx_seq_one_letter_code
_entity_poly.pdbx_strand_id
1 'polypeptide(L)' 'MYRRQSDSFICPEGEELKRRNFNKNRQQFEYMASMKTCGKCHLLDQCTRSKTGRSLKRHLRQNELDI' A
#
# COMPACT_ATOMS: atom_id res chain seq x y z
N MET A 1 2.59 3.55 7.64
CA MET A 1 2.00 2.88 8.82
C MET A 1 0.71 2.16 8.43
N TYR A 2 0.35 1.03 9.04
CA TYR A 2 -0.92 0.32 8.76
C TYR A 2 -2.03 0.76 9.72
N ARG A 3 -3.21 1.13 9.20
CA ARG A 3 -4.43 1.42 9.96
C ARG A 3 -5.37 0.23 9.87
N ARG A 4 -5.54 -0.50 10.98
CA ARG A 4 -6.48 -1.63 11.08
C ARG A 4 -7.95 -1.20 10.93
N GLN A 5 -8.31 -0.04 11.49
CA GLN A 5 -9.69 0.46 11.48
C GLN A 5 -10.26 0.65 10.07
N SER A 6 -9.44 1.16 9.14
CA SER A 6 -9.84 1.42 7.75
C SER A 6 -9.26 0.42 6.76
N ASP A 7 -8.60 -0.65 7.24
CA ASP A 7 -7.80 -1.59 6.44
C ASP A 7 -7.02 -0.86 5.33
N SER A 8 -6.20 0.12 5.72
CA SER A 8 -5.49 0.99 4.79
C SER A 8 -4.08 1.26 5.28
N PHE A 9 -3.17 1.55 4.36
CA PHE A 9 -1.82 1.99 4.73
C PHE A 9 -1.69 3.49 4.55
N ILE A 10 -0.92 4.14 5.41
CA ILE A 10 -0.57 5.56 5.31
C ILE A 10 0.87 5.67 4.83
N CYS A 11 1.07 6.45 3.77
CA CYS A 11 2.40 6.77 3.26
C CYS A 11 3.08 7.83 4.17
N PRO A 12 4.41 8.06 4.03
CA PRO A 12 5.13 9.06 4.81
C PRO A 12 4.59 10.48 4.66
N GLU A 13 4.05 10.80 3.48
CA GLU A 13 3.38 12.07 3.16
C GLU A 13 1.93 12.15 3.65
N GLY A 14 1.45 11.13 4.37
CA GLY A 14 0.09 11.12 4.93
C GLY A 14 -1.00 10.60 3.99
N GLU A 15 -0.69 10.26 2.74
CA GLU A 15 -1.68 9.70 1.79
C GLU A 15 -2.09 8.26 2.12
N GLU A 16 -3.37 7.97 1.92
CA GLU A 16 -3.95 6.63 2.15
C GLU A 16 -3.80 5.70 0.93
N LEU A 17 -3.14 4.56 1.13
CA LEU A 17 -3.12 3.43 0.23
C LEU A 17 -4.29 2.51 0.58
N LYS A 18 -5.24 2.45 -0.36
CA LYS A 18 -6.44 1.62 -0.23
C LYS A 18 -6.22 0.26 -0.87
N ARG A 19 -6.94 -0.74 -0.36
CA ARG A 19 -6.94 -2.09 -0.93
C ARG A 19 -7.50 -2.06 -2.35
N ARG A 20 -6.67 -2.45 -3.32
CA ARG A 20 -6.98 -2.39 -4.75
C ARG A 20 -7.25 -3.75 -5.35
N ASN A 21 -6.45 -4.75 -4.95
CA ASN A 21 -6.55 -6.07 -5.54
C ASN A 21 -6.28 -7.17 -4.51
N PHE A 22 -6.77 -8.37 -4.78
CA PHE A 22 -6.47 -9.55 -3.98
C PHE A 22 -5.92 -10.65 -4.88
N ASN A 23 -4.67 -11.03 -4.63
CA ASN A 23 -4.05 -12.14 -5.30
C ASN A 23 -4.41 -13.45 -4.57
N LYS A 24 -5.37 -14.19 -5.13
CA LYS A 24 -5.82 -15.48 -4.60
C LYS A 24 -4.69 -16.52 -4.57
N ASN A 25 -3.87 -16.58 -5.63
CA ASN A 25 -2.78 -17.54 -5.74
C ASN A 25 -1.72 -17.34 -4.65
N ARG A 26 -1.41 -16.09 -4.30
CA ARG A 26 -0.44 -15.77 -3.23
C ARG A 26 -1.08 -15.47 -1.88
N GLN A 27 -2.41 -15.48 -1.78
CA GLN A 27 -3.17 -15.07 -0.59
C GLN A 27 -2.69 -13.71 -0.05
N GLN A 28 -2.55 -12.72 -0.94
CA GLN A 28 -2.04 -11.38 -0.61
C GLN A 28 -3.01 -10.30 -1.06
N PHE A 29 -3.23 -9.32 -0.20
CA PHE A 29 -3.87 -8.06 -0.57
C PHE A 29 -2.83 -7.08 -1.11
N GLU A 30 -3.19 -6.39 -2.19
CA GLU A 30 -2.41 -5.30 -2.75
C GLU A 30 -3.09 -3.97 -2.43
N TYR A 31 -2.32 -3.08 -1.81
CA TYR A 31 -2.72 -1.73 -1.44
C TYR A 31 -1.95 -0.75 -2.33
N MET A 32 -2.62 0.26 -2.85
CA MET A 32 -2.01 1.22 -3.76
C MET A 32 -2.49 2.62 -3.46
N ALA A 33 -1.57 3.58 -3.49
CA ALA A 33 -1.91 5.00 -3.47
C ALA A 33 -2.50 5.43 -4.82
N SER A 34 -3.22 6.54 -4.80
CA SER A 34 -3.67 7.18 -6.05
C SER A 34 -2.47 7.74 -6.81
N MET A 35 -2.28 7.33 -8.06
CA MET A 35 -1.25 7.91 -8.93
C MET A 35 -1.43 9.42 -9.13
N LYS A 36 -2.66 9.95 -9.02
CA LYS A 36 -2.91 11.40 -9.10
C LYS A 36 -2.24 12.16 -7.97
N THR A 37 -2.16 11.57 -6.77
CA THR A 37 -1.49 12.20 -5.63
C THR A 37 0.00 11.83 -5.60
N CYS A 38 0.33 10.54 -5.78
CA CYS A 38 1.72 10.10 -5.84
C CYS A 38 2.51 10.79 -6.96
N GLY A 39 1.92 11.00 -8.14
CA GLY A 39 2.56 11.69 -9.26
C GLY A 39 2.89 13.16 -8.98
N LYS A 40 2.24 13.78 -8.00
CA LYS A 40 2.54 15.15 -7.52
C LYS A 40 3.46 15.16 -6.31
N CYS A 41 3.81 14.00 -5.76
CA CYS A 41 4.62 13.87 -4.57
C CYS A 41 6.10 14.07 -4.91
N HIS A 42 6.77 15.00 -4.21
CA HIS A 42 8.19 15.26 -4.40
C HIS A 42 9.09 14.10 -3.97
N LEU A 43 8.60 13.23 -3.09
CA LEU A 43 9.31 12.02 -2.66
C LEU A 43 9.10 10.85 -3.61
N LEU A 44 8.29 10.94 -4.68
CA LEU A 44 7.93 9.79 -5.51
C LEU A 44 9.16 8.95 -5.90
N ASP A 45 10.20 9.61 -6.41
CA ASP A 45 11.44 8.97 -6.88
C ASP A 45 12.21 8.24 -5.75
N GLN A 46 12.18 8.79 -4.53
CA GLN A 46 12.81 8.19 -3.34
C GLN A 46 11.91 7.17 -2.64
N CYS A 47 10.59 7.30 -2.79
CA CYS A 47 9.56 6.57 -2.06
C CYS A 47 9.17 5.26 -2.76
N THR A 48 9.16 5.25 -4.10
CA THR A 48 8.82 4.08 -4.90
C THR A 48 9.43 4.15 -6.29
N ARG A 49 9.89 3.02 -6.80
CA ARG A 49 10.37 2.90 -8.20
C ARG A 49 9.26 2.60 -9.21
N SER A 50 8.00 2.51 -8.76
CA SER A 50 6.88 2.14 -9.61
C SER A 50 6.31 3.34 -10.36
N LYS A 51 6.00 3.15 -11.65
CA LYS A 51 5.32 4.15 -12.50
C LYS A 51 3.85 4.39 -12.13
N THR A 52 3.27 3.51 -11.32
CA THR A 52 1.85 3.58 -10.89
C THR A 52 1.68 4.14 -9.48
N GLY A 53 2.75 4.62 -8.85
CA GLY A 53 2.76 5.11 -7.48
C GLY A 53 3.08 4.02 -6.45
N ARG A 54 3.00 4.39 -5.17
CA ARG A 54 3.40 3.49 -4.08
C ARG A 54 2.39 2.34 -3.94
N SER A 55 2.90 1.11 -3.92
CA SER A 55 2.13 -0.09 -3.63
C SER A 55 2.73 -0.89 -2.49
N LEU A 56 1.89 -1.57 -1.74
CA LEU A 56 2.27 -2.47 -0.66
C LEU A 56 1.49 -3.77 -0.80
N LYS A 57 2.17 -4.89 -0.55
CA LYS A 57 1.54 -6.21 -0.52
C LYS A 57 1.52 -6.70 0.91
N ARG A 58 0.39 -7.26 1.32
CA ARG A 58 0.20 -7.82 2.66
C ARG A 58 -0.38 -9.20 2.54
N HIS A 59 0.26 -10.20 3.14
CA HIS A 59 -0.31 -11.54 3.22
C HIS A 59 -1.55 -11.56 4.12
N LEU A 60 -2.54 -12.37 3.76
CA LEU A 60 -3.73 -12.60 4.57
C LEU A 60 -3.35 -13.10 5.97
N ARG A 61 -2.42 -14.06 6.01
CA ARG A 61 -1.89 -14.66 7.26
C ARG A 61 -0.78 -13.85 7.93
N GLN A 62 -0.47 -12.65 7.42
CA GLN A 62 0.56 -11.81 8.06
C GLN A 62 0.16 -11.45 9.51
N ASN A 63 -1.14 -11.34 9.80
CA ASN A 63 -1.63 -11.15 11.17
C ASN A 63 -1.36 -12.34 12.09
N GLU A 64 -1.27 -13.55 11.56
CA GLU A 64 -1.04 -14.78 12.34
C GLU A 64 0.45 -15.01 12.62
N LEU A 65 1.35 -14.37 11.86
CA LEU A 65 2.80 -14.50 11.97
C LEU A 65 3.47 -13.38 12.79
N ASP A 66 2.76 -12.27 13.03
CA ASP A 66 3.24 -11.11 13.80
C ASP A 66 2.90 -11.25 15.31
N ILE A 67 2.73 -12.50 15.79
CA ILE A 67 2.46 -12.85 17.21
C ILE A 67 3.76 -12.85 18.00
#